data_AF-A0A8T0IS73-F1
#
_entry.id   AF-A0A8T0IS73-F1
#
_cell.length_a   1.000
_cell.length_b   1.000
_cell.length_c   1.000
_cell.angle_alpha   90.00
_cell.angle_beta   90.00
_cell.angle_gamma   90.00
#
_symmetry.space_group_name_H-M   'P 1'
#
loop_
_entity.id
_entity.type
_entity.pdbx_description
1 polymer ?
#
loop_
_entity_poly.entity_id
_entity_poly.type
_entity_poly.pdbx_seq_one_letter_code
_entity_poly.pdbx_strand_id
1 'polypeptide(L)'
;MAKHQPGTSPCILQELEDAKTTPAFFTCTSGELLWGQVHTVISGFSDSTRLDKELGPQQESDGGTDLESSARFKVIARKGQWKVEAAFLDNDEGDPWHIGFVCHHVDVDGEEVLRRAAEAGLGGDGKFADLDIVVVGRYDWSGSWSPGCEIIVEAVEGKVVDPDEEEFEDEQYFRSLVQGRFMLVDAQGFPNLMQALKDGTRIEKRNYVMRKKVNPTGSSSADSSDTKSLDLSEKSSSNCEDVVFGTHLVVDHSEYDMGWMAFQNGQLVGFVYDGAYSALEGDNLRLGKKLVIKS
;
A
#
# COMPACT_ATOMS: atom_id res chain seq x y z
N MET A 1 -16.26 -21.01 21.62
CA MET A 1 -16.88 -19.71 21.98
C MET A 1 -16.24 -18.65 21.10
N ALA A 2 -16.92 -18.22 20.03
CA ALA A 2 -16.43 -17.13 19.19
C ALA A 2 -16.57 -15.81 19.95
N LYS A 3 -15.45 -15.15 20.26
CA LYS A 3 -15.48 -13.78 20.80
C LYS A 3 -16.14 -12.89 19.74
N HIS A 4 -17.22 -12.19 20.10
CA HIS A 4 -17.72 -11.10 19.27
C HIS A 4 -16.56 -10.14 19.00
N GLN A 5 -16.10 -10.07 17.75
CA GLN A 5 -15.22 -8.99 17.36
C GLN A 5 -16.02 -7.68 17.48
N PRO A 6 -15.46 -6.65 18.12
CA PRO A 6 -16.10 -5.33 18.14
C PRO A 6 -16.41 -4.92 16.70
N GLY A 7 -17.61 -4.40 16.46
CA GLY A 7 -18.11 -4.12 15.12
C GLY A 7 -17.09 -3.37 14.28
N THR A 8 -16.73 -3.95 13.13
CA THR A 8 -15.86 -3.31 12.14
C THR A 8 -16.54 -2.04 11.66
N SER A 9 -15.78 -0.95 11.60
CA SER A 9 -16.30 0.31 11.07
C SER A 9 -16.23 0.24 9.55
N PRO A 10 -17.21 0.79 8.81
CA PRO A 10 -17.18 0.67 7.36
C PRO A 10 -15.97 1.42 6.79
N CYS A 11 -15.28 0.79 5.85
CA CYS A 11 -14.20 1.41 5.09
C CYS A 11 -14.79 2.25 3.94
N ILE A 12 -14.29 3.47 3.78
CA ILE A 12 -14.61 4.36 2.65
C ILE A 12 -13.39 4.39 1.73
N LEU A 13 -13.61 4.05 0.45
CA LEU A 13 -12.63 4.26 -0.61
C LEU A 13 -12.83 5.67 -1.15
N GLN A 14 -11.90 6.58 -0.85
CA GLN A 14 -11.92 7.93 -1.40
C GLN A 14 -10.93 8.01 -2.56
N GLU A 15 -11.44 8.33 -3.74
CA GLU A 15 -10.63 8.48 -4.96
C GLU A 15 -9.66 9.66 -4.83
N LEU A 16 -8.46 9.47 -5.36
CA LEU A 16 -7.44 10.50 -5.52
C LEU A 16 -7.50 11.03 -6.96
N GLU A 17 -8.40 11.98 -7.21
CA GLU A 17 -8.62 12.55 -8.57
C GLU A 17 -7.32 13.13 -9.16
N ASP A 18 -6.48 13.74 -8.32
CA ASP A 18 -5.25 14.42 -8.70
C ASP A 18 -3.98 13.73 -8.15
N ALA A 19 -3.96 12.39 -8.10
CA ALA A 19 -2.84 11.61 -7.53
C ALA A 19 -1.46 11.95 -8.13
N LYS A 20 -1.43 12.45 -9.38
CA LYS A 20 -0.20 12.86 -10.09
C LYS A 20 0.35 14.21 -9.64
N THR A 21 -0.48 15.09 -9.06
CA THR A 21 -0.08 16.48 -8.76
C THR A 21 -0.21 16.83 -7.29
N THR A 22 -1.08 16.15 -6.55
CA THR A 22 -1.38 16.43 -5.15
C THR A 22 -0.98 15.24 -4.28
N PRO A 23 -0.06 15.41 -3.32
CA PRO A 23 0.30 14.35 -2.40
C PRO A 23 -0.90 13.87 -1.58
N ALA A 24 -0.97 12.56 -1.36
CA ALA A 24 -1.92 11.95 -0.43
C ALA A 24 -1.22 11.58 0.88
N PHE A 25 -2.02 11.37 1.93
CA PHE A 25 -1.50 11.02 3.25
C PHE A 25 -2.32 9.92 3.89
N PHE A 26 -1.65 9.01 4.60
CA PHE A 26 -2.28 8.03 5.48
C PHE A 26 -1.48 7.90 6.78
N THR A 27 -2.04 7.23 7.79
CA THR A 27 -1.37 7.05 9.09
C THR A 27 -1.13 5.56 9.34
N CYS A 28 0.12 5.22 9.69
CA CYS A 28 0.48 3.91 10.24
C CYS A 28 0.43 3.98 11.77
N THR A 29 -0.59 3.38 12.38
CA THR A 29 -0.81 3.37 13.83
C THR A 29 -0.28 2.10 14.49
N SER A 30 -0.37 0.96 13.79
CA SER A 30 0.08 -0.33 14.32
C SER A 30 1.61 -0.43 14.44
N GLY A 31 2.36 0.22 13.55
CA GLY A 31 3.80 -0.03 13.34
C GLY A 31 4.07 -1.21 12.41
N GLU A 32 3.05 -1.68 11.70
CA GLU A 32 3.12 -2.74 10.70
C GLU A 32 2.37 -2.28 9.44
N LEU A 33 3.02 -2.40 8.29
CA LEU A 33 2.38 -2.17 7.00
C LEU A 33 2.26 -3.49 6.24
N LEU A 34 1.10 -3.69 5.62
CA LEU A 34 0.89 -4.69 4.60
C LEU A 34 1.16 -4.05 3.24
N TRP A 35 1.78 -4.77 2.33
CA TRP A 35 2.20 -4.24 1.05
C TRP A 35 1.99 -5.25 -0.09
N GLY A 36 1.87 -4.73 -1.31
CA GLY A 36 1.76 -5.54 -2.53
C GLY A 36 0.40 -5.37 -3.22
N GLN A 37 -0.07 -6.38 -3.93
CA GLN A 37 -1.41 -6.43 -4.52
C GLN A 37 -2.45 -6.98 -3.52
N VAL A 38 -3.73 -6.95 -3.89
CA VAL A 38 -4.83 -7.33 -2.98
C VAL A 38 -4.63 -8.72 -2.37
N HIS A 39 -4.33 -9.71 -3.20
CA HIS A 39 -4.12 -11.09 -2.78
C HIS A 39 -2.90 -11.24 -1.85
N THR A 40 -1.78 -10.57 -2.16
CA THR A 40 -0.60 -10.58 -1.29
C THR A 40 -0.82 -9.90 0.06
N VAL A 41 -1.56 -8.79 0.09
CA VAL A 41 -1.92 -8.09 1.33
C VAL A 41 -2.83 -8.98 2.20
N ILE A 42 -3.77 -9.72 1.59
CA ILE A 42 -4.59 -10.73 2.30
C ILE A 42 -3.70 -11.83 2.90
N SER A 43 -2.76 -12.37 2.11
CA SER A 43 -1.80 -13.37 2.56
C SER A 43 -0.97 -12.88 3.74
N GLY A 44 -0.39 -11.69 3.63
CA GLY A 44 0.44 -11.10 4.68
C GLY A 44 -0.33 -10.78 5.97
N PHE A 45 -1.61 -10.42 5.85
CA PHE A 45 -2.45 -10.24 7.03
C PHE A 45 -2.78 -11.57 7.73
N SER A 46 -2.98 -12.62 6.94
CA SER A 46 -3.34 -13.95 7.45
C SER A 46 -2.16 -14.63 8.17
N ASP A 47 -0.93 -14.36 7.74
CA ASP A 47 0.28 -14.83 8.42
C ASP A 47 0.75 -13.85 9.51
N SER A 48 0.17 -13.98 10.71
CA SER A 48 0.50 -13.10 11.84
C SER A 48 1.94 -13.21 12.38
N THR A 49 2.73 -14.20 11.95
CA THR A 49 4.00 -14.55 12.61
C THR A 49 5.25 -14.16 11.82
N ARG A 50 5.10 -13.84 10.53
CA ARG A 50 6.24 -13.61 9.64
C ARG A 50 6.21 -12.17 9.13
N LEU A 51 7.39 -11.55 9.11
CA LEU A 51 7.58 -10.18 8.66
C LEU A 51 8.75 -10.14 7.68
N ASP A 52 8.61 -9.33 6.63
CA ASP A 52 9.71 -8.92 5.77
C ASP A 52 10.70 -8.08 6.57
N LYS A 53 11.98 -8.18 6.20
CA LYS A 53 13.09 -7.55 6.92
C LYS A 53 14.03 -6.85 5.94
N GLU A 54 14.89 -5.99 6.47
CA GLU A 54 15.91 -5.22 5.74
C GLU A 54 16.91 -6.09 4.95
N LEU A 55 17.06 -7.37 5.31
CA LEU A 55 17.90 -8.31 4.57
C LEU A 55 17.19 -8.95 3.37
N GLY A 56 15.95 -8.53 3.11
CA GLY A 56 15.11 -9.09 2.07
C GLY A 56 14.70 -10.54 2.34
N PRO A 57 14.14 -11.21 1.32
CA PRO A 57 13.73 -12.59 1.41
C PRO A 57 14.96 -13.50 1.54
N GLN A 58 15.07 -14.20 2.67
CA GLN A 58 16.15 -15.16 2.90
C GLN A 58 15.72 -16.56 2.48
N GLN A 59 15.98 -16.94 1.23
CA GLN A 59 15.96 -18.35 0.85
C GLN A 59 16.93 -18.60 -0.31
N GLU A 60 17.95 -19.42 -0.06
CA GLU A 60 18.75 -20.05 -1.11
C GLU A 60 17.90 -21.20 -1.68
N SER A 61 17.33 -21.04 -2.87
CA SER A 61 16.79 -22.18 -3.60
C SER A 61 17.95 -22.83 -4.37
N ASP A 62 18.22 -24.10 -4.06
CA ASP A 62 19.13 -24.93 -4.84
C ASP A 62 18.52 -25.17 -6.24
N GLY A 63 18.82 -24.29 -7.20
CA GLY A 63 18.76 -24.61 -8.63
C GLY A 63 17.59 -24.07 -9.47
N GLY A 64 16.93 -22.98 -9.08
CA GLY A 64 15.95 -22.27 -9.94
C GLY A 64 16.47 -20.91 -10.42
N THR A 65 16.15 -20.51 -11.66
CA THR A 65 16.45 -19.15 -12.20
C THR A 65 15.56 -18.05 -11.60
N ASP A 66 14.50 -18.43 -10.91
CA ASP A 66 13.59 -17.50 -10.26
C ASP A 66 13.73 -17.67 -8.75
N LEU A 67 14.38 -16.68 -8.14
CA LEU A 67 14.29 -16.39 -6.72
C LEU A 67 12.82 -16.03 -6.43
N GLU A 68 11.92 -17.02 -6.38
CA GLU A 68 10.57 -16.82 -5.87
C GLU A 68 10.71 -16.34 -4.44
N SER A 69 10.63 -15.03 -4.24
CA SER A 69 10.95 -14.48 -2.94
C SER A 69 10.00 -15.02 -1.90
N SER A 70 10.58 -15.29 -0.75
CA SER A 70 9.90 -15.70 0.47
C SER A 70 9.20 -14.50 1.14
N ALA A 71 8.70 -13.54 0.34
CA ALA A 71 8.03 -12.33 0.79
C ALA A 71 6.81 -12.68 1.66
N ARG A 72 6.58 -11.84 2.67
CA ARG A 72 5.53 -12.01 3.68
C ARG A 72 4.44 -10.97 3.56
N PHE A 73 4.63 -9.95 2.72
CA PHE A 73 3.64 -8.92 2.44
C PHE A 73 3.22 -8.15 3.69
N LYS A 74 4.08 -8.18 4.71
CA LYS A 74 3.88 -7.57 6.02
C LYS A 74 5.24 -7.20 6.58
N VAL A 75 5.41 -5.95 7.00
CA VAL A 75 6.72 -5.41 7.40
C VAL A 75 6.60 -4.49 8.60
N ILE A 76 7.62 -4.47 9.45
CA ILE A 76 7.74 -3.47 10.52
C ILE A 76 7.93 -2.10 9.88
N ALA A 77 7.08 -1.14 10.23
CA ALA A 77 7.08 0.18 9.63
C ALA A 77 7.12 1.29 10.69
N ARG A 78 7.65 2.45 10.30
CA ARG A 78 7.62 3.64 11.15
C ARG A 78 6.16 4.06 11.41
N LYS A 79 5.83 4.24 12.68
CA LYS A 79 4.53 4.77 13.12
C LYS A 79 4.45 6.26 12.83
N GLY A 80 3.27 6.72 12.43
CA GLY A 80 3.00 8.12 12.17
C GLY A 80 2.41 8.35 10.79
N GLN A 81 2.55 9.58 10.31
CA GLN A 81 1.99 9.98 9.02
C GLN A 81 2.91 9.56 7.88
N TRP A 82 2.32 9.03 6.83
CA TRP A 82 2.96 8.65 5.59
C TRP A 82 2.41 9.51 4.47
N LYS A 83 3.30 9.91 3.57
CA LYS A 83 3.02 10.72 2.38
C LYS A 83 3.18 9.84 1.14
N VAL A 84 2.30 10.06 0.18
CA VAL A 84 2.30 9.38 -1.11
C VAL A 84 2.45 10.44 -2.19
N GLU A 85 3.49 10.33 -3.00
CA GLU A 85 3.81 11.26 -4.08
C GLU A 85 4.04 10.51 -5.38
N ALA A 86 3.56 11.09 -6.49
CA ALA A 86 3.82 10.55 -7.81
C ALA A 86 5.29 10.74 -8.20
N ALA A 87 5.88 9.71 -8.78
CA ALA A 87 7.21 9.70 -9.37
C ALA A 87 7.10 9.78 -10.89
N PHE A 88 8.05 10.48 -11.50
CA PHE A 88 8.11 10.66 -12.94
C PHE A 88 9.53 10.42 -13.46
N LEU A 89 9.62 10.14 -14.76
CA LEU A 89 10.85 10.14 -15.53
C LEU A 89 10.67 11.09 -16.71
N ASP A 90 11.56 12.06 -16.87
CA ASP A 90 11.53 12.89 -18.08
C ASP A 90 11.91 12.03 -19.29
N ASN A 91 11.07 12.04 -20.32
CA ASN A 91 11.42 11.45 -21.61
C ASN A 91 12.42 12.35 -22.37
N ASP A 92 12.90 11.89 -23.52
CA ASP A 92 13.83 12.66 -24.37
C ASP A 92 13.26 14.00 -24.85
N GLU A 93 11.92 14.16 -24.81
CA GLU A 93 11.20 15.38 -25.19
C GLU A 93 11.04 16.36 -24.01
N GLY A 94 11.44 15.96 -22.80
CA GLY A 94 11.33 16.75 -21.56
C GLY A 94 9.94 16.69 -20.91
N ASP A 95 9.05 15.83 -21.41
CA ASP A 95 7.74 15.58 -20.83
C ASP A 95 7.83 14.51 -19.73
N PRO A 96 7.39 14.81 -18.50
CA PRO A 96 7.48 13.87 -17.39
C PRO A 96 6.47 12.72 -17.58
N TRP A 97 6.98 11.53 -17.82
CA TRP A 97 6.20 10.29 -17.86
C TRP A 97 5.98 9.78 -16.43
N HIS A 98 4.73 9.49 -16.07
CA HIS A 98 4.39 8.98 -14.74
C HIS A 98 4.78 7.51 -14.61
N ILE A 99 5.73 7.22 -13.73
CA ILE A 99 6.31 5.88 -13.57
C ILE A 99 5.73 5.11 -12.38
N GLY A 100 5.22 5.84 -11.38
CA GLY A 100 4.73 5.22 -10.17
C GLY A 100 4.69 6.17 -8.99
N PHE A 101 4.93 5.65 -7.79
CA PHE A 101 4.73 6.41 -6.56
C PHE A 101 5.83 6.14 -5.53
N VAL A 102 6.13 7.16 -4.74
CA VAL A 102 6.93 7.04 -3.52
C VAL A 102 6.00 7.21 -2.32
N CYS A 103 5.91 6.17 -1.50
CA CYS A 103 5.24 6.20 -0.21
C CYS A 103 6.30 6.29 0.88
N HIS A 104 6.36 7.36 1.66
CA HIS A 104 7.39 7.52 2.68
C HIS A 104 6.84 8.16 3.95
N HIS A 105 7.48 7.87 5.08
CA HIS A 105 7.14 8.53 6.33
C HIS A 105 7.49 10.03 6.25
N VAL A 106 6.68 10.91 6.86
CA VAL A 106 6.80 12.37 6.70
C VAL A 106 8.09 12.98 7.26
N ASP A 107 8.81 12.26 8.11
CA ASP A 107 10.12 12.66 8.64
C ASP A 107 11.31 12.20 7.78
N VAL A 108 11.05 11.51 6.67
CA VAL A 108 12.03 11.05 5.70
C VAL A 108 11.87 11.83 4.40
N ASP A 109 12.99 12.18 3.78
CA ASP A 109 13.01 12.84 2.47
C ASP A 109 12.66 11.83 1.35
N GLY A 110 11.53 12.06 0.68
CA GLY A 110 11.09 11.21 -0.42
C GLY A 110 12.01 11.25 -1.64
N GLU A 111 12.69 12.38 -1.89
CA GLU A 111 13.65 12.51 -3.00
C GLU A 111 14.86 11.60 -2.77
N GLU A 112 15.31 11.53 -1.52
CA GLU A 112 16.39 10.64 -1.09
C GLU A 112 15.99 9.16 -1.15
N VAL A 113 14.75 8.82 -0.77
CA VAL A 113 14.22 7.45 -0.93
C VAL A 113 14.21 7.05 -2.40
N LEU A 114 13.74 7.93 -3.29
CA LEU A 114 13.70 7.68 -4.72
C LEU A 114 15.11 7.53 -5.31
N ARG A 115 16.04 8.40 -4.91
CA ARG A 115 17.45 8.35 -5.33
C ARG A 115 18.11 7.02 -4.94
N ARG A 116 17.99 6.60 -3.68
CA ARG A 116 18.55 5.33 -3.18
C ARG A 116 17.95 4.11 -3.88
N ALA A 117 16.63 4.11 -4.13
CA ALA A 117 15.99 3.05 -4.90
C ALA A 117 16.55 2.97 -6.33
N ALA A 118 16.73 4.13 -6.97
CA ALA A 118 17.29 4.22 -8.31
C ALA A 118 18.76 3.78 -8.38
N GLU A 119 19.54 4.07 -7.35
CA GLU A 119 20.93 3.63 -7.23
C GLU A 119 21.06 2.13 -6.96
N ALA A 120 20.16 1.57 -6.14
CA ALA A 120 20.10 0.12 -5.93
C ALA A 120 19.81 -0.65 -7.24
N GLY A 121 19.09 -0.02 -8.18
CA GLY A 121 18.77 -0.58 -9.48
C GLY A 121 18.04 -1.93 -9.41
N LEU A 122 18.16 -2.71 -10.49
CA LEU A 122 17.61 -4.08 -10.59
C LEU A 122 18.65 -5.18 -10.39
N GLY A 123 19.93 -4.81 -10.35
CA GLY A 123 21.05 -5.75 -10.27
C GLY A 123 21.19 -6.32 -8.86
N GLY A 124 20.70 -7.54 -8.65
CA GLY A 124 20.91 -8.33 -7.44
C GLY A 124 22.36 -8.80 -7.20
N ASP A 125 23.37 -8.04 -7.65
CA ASP A 125 24.78 -8.38 -7.45
C ASP A 125 25.30 -8.04 -6.04
N GLY A 126 24.39 -7.66 -5.12
CA GLY A 126 24.68 -7.42 -3.71
C GLY A 126 25.56 -6.20 -3.45
N LYS A 127 25.84 -5.38 -4.48
CA LYS A 127 26.70 -4.19 -4.36
C LYS A 127 26.06 -3.05 -3.57
N PHE A 128 24.78 -3.17 -3.24
CA PHE A 128 23.97 -2.11 -2.62
C PHE A 128 23.51 -2.45 -1.20
N ALA A 129 24.15 -3.45 -0.56
CA ALA A 129 23.86 -3.83 0.82
C ALA A 129 24.06 -2.69 1.84
N ASP A 130 24.76 -1.62 1.46
CA ASP A 130 24.98 -0.41 2.24
C ASP A 130 23.85 0.63 2.10
N LEU A 131 22.94 0.46 1.14
CA LEU A 131 21.86 1.42 0.90
C LEU A 131 20.63 1.19 1.78
N ASP A 132 20.57 0.18 2.65
CA ASP A 132 19.36 -0.24 3.38
C ASP A 132 18.10 -0.29 2.44
N ILE A 133 18.29 -0.72 1.19
CA ILE A 133 17.24 -0.89 0.18
C ILE A 133 17.06 -2.38 -0.12
N VAL A 134 15.83 -2.86 -0.08
CA VAL A 134 15.45 -4.19 -0.57
C VAL A 134 14.68 -4.04 -1.88
N VAL A 135 15.20 -4.65 -2.95
CA VAL A 135 14.51 -4.73 -4.24
C VAL A 135 13.47 -5.85 -4.19
N VAL A 136 12.27 -5.56 -4.70
CA VAL A 136 11.17 -6.50 -4.84
C VAL A 136 10.90 -6.69 -6.34
N GLY A 137 11.14 -7.90 -6.81
CA GLY A 137 10.96 -8.29 -8.21
C GLY A 137 9.50 -8.48 -8.58
N ARG A 138 9.22 -8.49 -9.89
CA ARG A 138 7.85 -8.63 -10.42
C ARG A 138 7.17 -9.92 -10.00
N TYR A 139 7.91 -11.01 -9.87
CA TYR A 139 7.35 -12.33 -9.55
C TYR A 139 7.04 -12.50 -8.08
N ASP A 140 7.48 -11.56 -7.25
CA ASP A 140 7.37 -11.65 -5.81
C ASP A 140 5.97 -11.30 -5.30
N TRP A 141 5.18 -10.56 -6.08
CA TRP A 141 3.93 -9.97 -5.60
C TRP A 141 2.87 -9.65 -6.66
N SER A 142 3.18 -9.87 -7.95
CA SER A 142 2.23 -9.62 -9.04
C SER A 142 1.36 -10.84 -9.34
N GLY A 143 0.53 -10.79 -10.40
CA GLY A 143 -0.35 -11.90 -10.81
C GLY A 143 0.37 -13.18 -11.25
N SER A 144 1.70 -13.18 -11.28
CA SER A 144 2.51 -14.41 -11.39
C SER A 144 2.64 -15.16 -10.06
N TRP A 145 2.37 -14.51 -8.92
CA TRP A 145 2.35 -15.13 -7.61
C TRP A 145 1.06 -15.91 -7.44
N SER A 146 1.18 -17.23 -7.30
CA SER A 146 0.08 -18.17 -7.18
C SER A 146 0.05 -18.78 -5.77
N PRO A 147 -1.14 -19.00 -5.17
CA PRO A 147 -2.48 -18.69 -5.71
C PRO A 147 -2.82 -17.19 -5.63
N GLY A 148 -3.46 -16.66 -6.67
CA GLY A 148 -3.73 -15.23 -6.81
C GLY A 148 -5.21 -14.90 -6.57
N CYS A 149 -6.06 -15.24 -7.54
CA CYS A 149 -7.49 -14.93 -7.47
C CYS A 149 -8.21 -15.75 -6.39
N GLU A 150 -7.77 -17.00 -6.20
CA GLU A 150 -8.34 -17.96 -5.26
C GLU A 150 -8.29 -17.41 -3.83
N ILE A 151 -7.19 -16.76 -3.44
CA ILE A 151 -7.04 -16.12 -2.14
C ILE A 151 -8.08 -15.01 -1.94
N ILE A 152 -8.33 -14.21 -2.98
CA ILE A 152 -9.30 -13.11 -2.89
C ILE A 152 -10.71 -13.68 -2.79
N VAL A 153 -11.07 -14.64 -3.64
CA VAL A 153 -12.42 -15.25 -3.64
C VAL A 153 -12.68 -15.96 -2.32
N GLU A 154 -11.72 -16.74 -1.81
CA GLU A 154 -11.86 -17.39 -0.51
C GLU A 154 -12.02 -16.37 0.62
N ALA A 155 -11.21 -15.31 0.61
CA ALA A 155 -11.25 -14.30 1.67
C ALA A 155 -12.51 -13.42 1.64
N VAL A 156 -13.05 -13.12 0.44
CA VAL A 156 -14.20 -12.21 0.25
C VAL A 156 -15.52 -12.98 0.26
N GLU A 157 -15.59 -14.11 -0.44
CA GLU A 157 -16.83 -14.86 -0.62
C GLU A 157 -16.95 -16.08 0.30
N GLY A 158 -15.84 -16.54 0.90
CA GLY A 158 -15.81 -17.78 1.67
C GLY A 158 -15.96 -19.03 0.81
N LYS A 159 -15.71 -18.92 -0.51
CA LYS A 159 -15.76 -20.02 -1.47
C LYS A 159 -14.35 -20.47 -1.81
N VAL A 160 -14.13 -21.78 -1.82
CA VAL A 160 -12.89 -22.37 -2.35
C VAL A 160 -13.05 -22.48 -3.86
N VAL A 161 -12.12 -21.88 -4.61
CA VAL A 161 -12.08 -21.97 -6.08
C VAL A 161 -11.15 -23.11 -6.46
N ASP A 162 -11.61 -23.98 -7.34
CA ASP A 162 -10.74 -24.98 -7.96
C ASP A 162 -9.91 -24.28 -9.05
N PRO A 163 -8.56 -24.29 -8.98
CA PRO A 163 -7.72 -23.67 -9.99
C PRO A 163 -7.89 -24.28 -11.40
N ASP A 164 -8.45 -25.50 -11.49
CA ASP A 164 -8.74 -26.17 -12.76
C ASP A 164 -10.13 -25.79 -13.33
N GLU A 165 -10.98 -25.08 -12.60
CA GLU A 165 -12.25 -24.56 -13.14
C GLU A 165 -11.98 -23.30 -13.99
N GLU A 166 -12.24 -23.41 -15.30
CA GLU A 166 -11.84 -22.40 -16.29
C GLU A 166 -12.59 -21.06 -16.19
N GLU A 167 -13.73 -20.98 -15.51
CA GLU A 167 -14.51 -19.74 -15.39
C GLU A 167 -15.29 -19.68 -14.07
N PHE A 168 -15.12 -18.61 -13.30
CA PHE A 168 -15.95 -18.29 -12.14
C PHE A 168 -16.60 -16.91 -12.27
N GLU A 169 -17.67 -16.67 -11.51
CA GLU A 169 -18.40 -15.39 -11.55
C GLU A 169 -17.45 -14.22 -11.23
N ASP A 170 -17.50 -13.16 -12.04
CA ASP A 170 -16.65 -11.97 -11.91
C ASP A 170 -15.12 -12.20 -12.03
N GLU A 171 -14.68 -13.29 -12.66
CA GLU A 171 -13.26 -13.60 -12.88
C GLU A 171 -12.44 -12.41 -13.40
N GLN A 172 -12.96 -11.67 -14.39
CA GLN A 172 -12.26 -10.50 -14.95
C GLN A 172 -11.92 -9.45 -13.88
N TYR A 173 -12.83 -9.25 -12.92
CA TYR A 173 -12.60 -8.32 -11.82
C TYR A 173 -11.54 -8.85 -10.87
N PHE A 174 -11.63 -10.11 -10.44
CA PHE A 174 -10.63 -10.70 -9.52
C PHE A 174 -9.24 -10.75 -10.15
N ARG A 175 -9.14 -11.10 -11.44
CA ARG A 175 -7.89 -11.01 -12.20
C ARG A 175 -7.34 -9.59 -12.24
N SER A 176 -8.21 -8.59 -12.34
CA SER A 176 -7.77 -7.20 -12.29
C SER A 176 -7.20 -6.81 -10.93
N LEU A 177 -7.61 -7.44 -9.82
CA LEU A 177 -7.11 -7.14 -8.46
C LEU A 177 -5.70 -7.70 -8.19
N VAL A 178 -5.24 -8.62 -9.02
CA VAL A 178 -3.92 -9.26 -8.93
C VAL A 178 -2.95 -8.76 -10.00
N GLN A 179 -3.21 -7.61 -10.65
CA GLN A 179 -2.30 -7.06 -11.66
C GLN A 179 -2.37 -5.53 -11.74
N GLY A 180 -1.22 -4.86 -11.88
CA GLY A 180 -1.13 -3.43 -12.20
C GLY A 180 -1.69 -2.52 -11.12
N ARG A 181 -1.50 -2.93 -9.86
CA ARG A 181 -2.02 -2.27 -8.66
C ARG A 181 -1.00 -2.44 -7.54
N PHE A 182 -0.92 -1.44 -6.67
CA PHE A 182 -0.13 -1.51 -5.45
C PHE A 182 -0.95 -1.03 -4.27
N MET A 183 -0.79 -1.69 -3.13
CA MET A 183 -1.41 -1.33 -1.86
C MET A 183 -0.35 -1.20 -0.80
N LEU A 184 -0.52 -0.19 0.05
CA LEU A 184 0.25 -0.02 1.29
C LEU A 184 -0.73 0.35 2.40
N VAL A 185 -0.90 -0.55 3.37
CA VAL A 185 -2.04 -0.50 4.32
C VAL A 185 -1.56 -0.75 5.74
N ASP A 186 -2.00 0.07 6.69
CA ASP A 186 -1.85 -0.19 8.12
C ASP A 186 -2.57 -1.51 8.48
N ALA A 187 -1.83 -2.45 9.08
CA ALA A 187 -2.37 -3.74 9.52
C ALA A 187 -3.59 -3.58 10.45
N GLN A 188 -3.66 -2.52 11.26
CA GLN A 188 -4.81 -2.24 12.12
C GLN A 188 -6.04 -1.75 11.35
N GLY A 189 -5.83 -1.11 10.19
CA GLY A 189 -6.90 -0.61 9.32
C GLY A 189 -7.47 -1.69 8.40
N PHE A 190 -6.65 -2.67 8.00
CA PHE A 190 -6.99 -3.70 7.02
C PHE A 190 -8.29 -4.49 7.27
N PRO A 191 -8.67 -4.88 8.51
CA PRO A 191 -9.95 -5.53 8.77
C PRO A 191 -11.18 -4.75 8.28
N ASN A 192 -11.11 -3.41 8.28
CA ASN A 192 -12.21 -2.57 7.79
C ASN A 192 -12.33 -2.65 6.26
N LEU A 193 -11.19 -2.71 5.55
CA LEU A 193 -11.18 -2.93 4.11
C LEU A 193 -11.75 -4.32 3.77
N MET A 194 -11.30 -5.37 4.47
CA MET A 194 -11.81 -6.71 4.24
C MET A 194 -13.31 -6.82 4.46
N GLN A 195 -13.84 -6.16 5.49
CA GLN A 195 -15.29 -6.10 5.68
C GLN A 195 -15.99 -5.40 4.50
N ALA A 196 -15.47 -4.26 4.04
CA ALA A 196 -16.07 -3.54 2.91
C ALA A 196 -16.09 -4.38 1.63
N LEU A 197 -15.03 -5.15 1.35
CA LEU A 197 -14.99 -6.09 0.23
C LEU A 197 -16.05 -7.20 0.37
N LYS A 198 -16.18 -7.80 1.56
CA LYS A 198 -17.22 -8.80 1.88
C LYS A 198 -18.64 -8.24 1.74
N ASP A 199 -18.82 -6.95 2.02
CA ASP A 199 -20.08 -6.25 1.88
C ASP A 199 -20.38 -5.83 0.41
N GLY A 200 -19.52 -6.21 -0.54
CA GLY A 200 -19.70 -5.98 -1.98
C GLY A 200 -19.07 -4.70 -2.50
N THR A 201 -18.24 -4.01 -1.71
CA THR A 201 -17.46 -2.87 -2.21
C THR A 201 -16.45 -3.36 -3.25
N ARG A 202 -16.43 -2.73 -4.43
CA ARG A 202 -15.44 -3.03 -5.47
C ARG A 202 -14.30 -2.03 -5.45
N ILE A 203 -13.08 -2.51 -5.65
CA ILE A 203 -11.91 -1.65 -5.88
C ILE A 203 -11.70 -1.53 -7.39
N GLU A 204 -12.15 -0.44 -7.98
CA GLU A 204 -11.91 -0.17 -9.39
C GLU A 204 -10.43 0.12 -9.67
N LYS A 205 -10.03 0.09 -10.95
CA LYS A 205 -8.65 0.42 -11.36
C LYS A 205 -8.42 1.95 -11.29
N ARG A 206 -8.38 2.49 -10.06
CA ARG A 206 -8.17 3.90 -9.74
C ARG A 206 -7.33 4.07 -8.49
N ASN A 207 -6.85 5.29 -8.25
CA ASN A 207 -6.09 5.62 -7.04
C ASN A 207 -7.04 5.95 -5.89
N TYR A 208 -6.83 5.35 -4.72
CA TYR A 208 -7.66 5.54 -3.53
C TYR A 208 -6.84 5.74 -2.27
N VAL A 209 -7.36 6.54 -1.35
CA VAL A 209 -7.06 6.41 0.08
C VAL A 209 -8.19 5.68 0.80
N MET A 210 -7.81 4.82 1.75
CA MET A 210 -8.75 4.03 2.55
C MET A 210 -8.98 4.70 3.89
N ARG A 211 -10.25 4.93 4.24
CA ARG A 211 -10.66 5.64 5.46
C ARG A 211 -11.53 4.78 6.33
N LYS A 212 -11.31 4.84 7.64
CA LYS A 212 -12.22 4.26 8.62
C LYS A 212 -13.31 5.28 8.92
N LYS A 213 -14.57 4.97 8.58
CA LYS A 213 -15.71 5.80 8.96
C LYS A 213 -15.95 5.69 10.45
N VAL A 214 -15.81 6.78 11.21
CA VAL A 214 -16.19 6.71 12.63
C VAL A 214 -17.68 6.96 12.74
N ASN A 215 -18.43 5.98 13.26
CA ASN A 215 -19.83 6.21 13.58
C ASN A 215 -19.88 7.29 14.66
N PRO A 216 -20.55 8.44 14.43
CA PRO A 216 -20.75 9.42 15.48
C PRO A 216 -21.55 8.71 16.57
N THR A 217 -20.87 8.40 17.67
CA THR A 217 -21.50 7.78 18.83
C THR A 217 -22.53 8.80 19.29
N GLY A 218 -23.81 8.47 19.13
CA GLY A 218 -24.90 9.36 19.51
C GLY A 218 -24.68 9.85 20.93
N SER A 219 -24.49 11.15 21.07
CA SER A 219 -24.51 11.82 22.36
C SER A 219 -25.87 11.54 22.98
N SER A 220 -25.95 10.52 23.82
CA SER A 220 -27.10 10.26 24.68
C SER A 220 -27.05 11.29 25.80
N SER A 221 -27.41 12.52 25.45
CA SER A 221 -27.69 13.60 26.39
C SER A 221 -29.00 13.26 27.09
N ALA A 222 -28.92 12.53 28.20
CA ALA A 222 -29.99 12.48 29.17
C ALA A 222 -30.08 13.85 29.86
N ASP A 223 -31.29 14.40 29.87
CA ASP A 223 -31.72 15.63 30.56
C ASP A 223 -31.13 15.79 31.97
N SER A 224 -30.60 16.97 32.27
CA SER A 224 -31.03 17.71 33.48
C SER A 224 -30.65 19.20 33.43
N SER A 225 -31.71 20.02 33.33
CA SER A 225 -31.94 21.34 33.94
C SER A 225 -30.84 22.40 34.04
N ASP A 226 -31.12 23.50 33.32
CA ASP A 226 -30.99 24.91 33.72
C ASP A 226 -29.69 25.40 34.39
N THR A 227 -28.83 26.03 33.60
CA THR A 227 -28.09 27.23 34.05
C THR A 227 -27.73 28.14 32.87
N LYS A 228 -28.04 29.44 33.01
CA LYS A 228 -27.86 30.50 32.02
C LYS A 228 -26.42 31.04 31.95
N SER A 229 -25.99 31.33 30.71
CA SER A 229 -24.90 32.24 30.31
C SER A 229 -23.48 31.73 30.64
N LEU A 230 -22.46 31.82 29.77
CA LEU A 230 -22.06 32.92 28.90
C LEU A 230 -21.50 32.41 27.57
N ASP A 231 -21.70 33.26 26.59
CA ASP A 231 -21.22 33.27 25.22
C ASP A 231 -19.67 33.26 25.14
N LEU A 232 -19.09 32.17 24.64
CA LEU A 232 -17.80 32.17 23.95
C LEU A 232 -17.85 31.11 22.85
N SER A 233 -18.02 31.60 21.62
CA SER A 233 -18.01 30.85 20.38
C SER A 233 -16.62 30.28 20.07
N GLU A 234 -16.26 29.16 20.67
CA GLU A 234 -15.29 28.23 20.08
C GLU A 234 -16.08 27.11 19.42
N LYS A 235 -16.11 27.13 18.08
CA LYS A 235 -16.52 26.00 17.26
C LYS A 235 -15.49 24.88 17.45
N SER A 236 -15.52 24.20 18.59
CA SER A 236 -14.88 22.90 18.75
C SER A 236 -15.77 21.90 18.02
N SER A 237 -15.63 21.85 16.70
CA SER A 237 -16.00 20.68 15.93
C SER A 237 -15.17 19.54 16.50
N SER A 238 -15.72 18.77 17.43
CA SER A 238 -15.22 17.46 17.82
C SER A 238 -15.41 16.54 16.61
N ASN A 239 -14.63 16.82 15.57
CA ASN A 239 -14.50 16.05 14.36
C ASN A 239 -13.81 14.78 14.80
N CYS A 240 -14.59 13.71 14.87
CA CYS A 240 -14.02 12.39 14.83
C CYS A 240 -13.38 12.26 13.45
N GLU A 241 -12.11 12.64 13.34
CA GLU A 241 -11.41 12.66 12.06
C GLU A 241 -11.36 11.24 11.52
N ASP A 242 -11.94 11.04 10.33
CA ASP A 242 -11.83 9.79 9.59
C ASP A 242 -10.35 9.47 9.41
N VAL A 243 -9.88 8.41 10.09
CA VAL A 243 -8.47 8.01 10.02
C VAL A 243 -8.22 7.33 8.68
N VAL A 244 -7.38 7.94 7.86
CA VAL A 244 -6.86 7.34 6.63
C VAL A 244 -5.79 6.32 7.00
N PHE A 245 -5.94 5.07 6.58
CA PHE A 245 -5.10 3.96 7.03
C PHE A 245 -4.34 3.23 5.91
N GLY A 246 -4.48 3.66 4.65
CA GLY A 246 -3.74 3.06 3.56
C GLY A 246 -4.05 3.69 2.21
N THR A 247 -3.34 3.22 1.20
CA THR A 247 -3.49 3.64 -0.20
C THR A 247 -3.62 2.44 -1.15
N HIS A 248 -4.36 2.62 -2.23
CA HIS A 248 -4.40 1.74 -3.40
C HIS A 248 -4.01 2.57 -4.61
N LEU A 249 -2.94 2.17 -5.28
CA LEU A 249 -2.26 2.94 -6.32
C LEU A 249 -2.23 2.15 -7.62
N VAL A 250 -2.38 2.87 -8.71
CA VAL A 250 -2.45 2.36 -10.08
C VAL A 250 -1.64 3.29 -10.97
N VAL A 251 -0.83 2.67 -11.83
CA VAL A 251 -0.16 3.35 -12.94
C VAL A 251 -0.86 2.94 -14.23
N ASP A 252 -1.17 3.92 -15.08
CA ASP A 252 -1.75 3.65 -16.39
C ASP A 252 -0.74 2.85 -17.23
N HIS A 253 -1.20 1.82 -17.94
CA HIS A 253 -0.37 0.98 -18.81
C HIS A 253 0.76 0.20 -18.11
N SER A 254 0.58 -0.15 -16.83
CA SER A 254 1.52 -1.02 -16.13
C SER A 254 1.59 -2.41 -16.75
N GLU A 255 2.78 -2.86 -17.17
CA GLU A 255 3.02 -4.23 -17.64
C GLU A 255 3.79 -5.06 -16.61
N TYR A 256 4.71 -4.44 -15.87
CA TYR A 256 5.55 -5.12 -14.89
C TYR A 256 5.75 -4.25 -13.65
N ASP A 257 5.11 -4.66 -12.56
CA ASP A 257 5.16 -3.97 -11.28
C ASP A 257 6.46 -4.33 -10.53
N MET A 258 7.22 -3.32 -10.12
CA MET A 258 8.46 -3.46 -9.34
C MET A 258 8.38 -2.62 -8.07
N GLY A 259 9.14 -3.02 -7.04
CA GLY A 259 9.13 -2.34 -5.74
C GLY A 259 10.51 -2.19 -5.12
N TRP A 260 10.72 -1.14 -4.32
CA TRP A 260 11.91 -0.96 -3.49
C TRP A 260 11.47 -0.54 -2.10
N MET A 261 11.92 -1.27 -1.09
CA MET A 261 11.71 -0.95 0.31
C MET A 261 12.93 -0.24 0.86
N ALA A 262 12.74 0.95 1.42
CA ALA A 262 13.78 1.68 2.13
C ALA A 262 13.62 1.48 3.64
N PHE A 263 14.69 1.01 4.27
CA PHE A 263 14.76 0.78 5.70
C PHE A 263 15.62 1.84 6.40
N GLN A 264 15.32 2.06 7.68
CA GLN A 264 16.16 2.80 8.61
C GLN A 264 15.96 2.21 10.01
N ASN A 265 17.04 1.75 10.63
CA ASN A 265 17.02 1.09 11.96
C ASN A 265 16.03 -0.09 12.02
N GLY A 266 16.01 -0.95 11.00
CA GLY A 266 15.13 -2.12 10.95
C GLY A 266 13.65 -1.83 10.72
N GLN A 267 13.26 -0.59 10.42
CA GLN A 267 11.89 -0.20 10.10
C GLN A 267 11.77 0.26 8.67
N LEU A 268 10.71 -0.13 7.98
CA LEU A 268 10.32 0.47 6.71
C LEU A 268 10.02 1.95 6.92
N VAL A 269 10.66 2.80 6.12
CA VAL A 269 10.47 4.25 6.11
C VAL A 269 10.07 4.79 4.73
N GLY A 270 10.26 3.99 3.68
CA GLY A 270 9.90 4.33 2.32
C GLY A 270 9.59 3.09 1.49
N PHE A 271 8.71 3.23 0.52
CA PHE A 271 8.42 2.26 -0.51
C PHE A 271 8.31 2.98 -1.85
N VAL A 272 9.10 2.57 -2.83
CA VAL A 272 8.98 3.02 -4.21
C VAL A 272 8.25 1.95 -5.00
N TYR A 273 7.10 2.30 -5.58
CA TYR A 273 6.36 1.49 -6.52
C TYR A 273 6.65 2.00 -7.94
N ASP A 274 7.21 1.15 -8.80
CA ASP A 274 7.41 1.40 -10.22
C ASP A 274 6.44 0.53 -11.01
N GLY A 275 5.44 1.15 -11.62
CA GLY A 275 4.49 0.46 -12.50
C GLY A 275 4.92 0.48 -13.97
N ALA A 276 6.00 1.18 -14.31
CA ALA A 276 6.43 1.44 -15.69
C ALA A 276 7.56 0.53 -16.18
N TYR A 277 7.99 -0.43 -15.35
CA TYR A 277 9.08 -1.38 -15.60
C TYR A 277 10.45 -0.73 -15.81
N SER A 278 11.35 -0.90 -14.83
CA SER A 278 12.75 -0.44 -14.87
C SER A 278 12.95 1.07 -15.05
N ALA A 279 11.92 1.88 -14.83
CA ALA A 279 11.99 3.31 -15.11
C ALA A 279 12.96 4.04 -14.17
N LEU A 280 13.22 3.46 -12.99
CA LEU A 280 14.21 3.93 -12.02
C LEU A 280 15.66 3.92 -12.53
N GLU A 281 15.96 3.21 -13.61
CA GLU A 281 17.30 3.22 -14.21
C GLU A 281 17.60 4.52 -14.97
N GLY A 282 16.59 5.32 -15.32
CA GLY A 282 16.76 6.58 -16.04
C GLY A 282 17.41 7.71 -15.22
N ASP A 283 18.02 8.69 -15.89
CA ASP A 283 18.83 9.75 -15.26
C ASP A 283 18.03 10.96 -14.77
N ASN A 284 16.79 11.13 -15.25
CA ASN A 284 15.97 12.33 -15.01
C ASN A 284 14.72 12.02 -14.19
N LEU A 285 14.92 11.40 -13.03
CA LEU A 285 13.82 11.07 -12.13
C LEU A 285 13.27 12.32 -11.47
N ARG A 286 11.96 12.33 -11.20
CA ARG A 286 11.29 13.39 -10.44
C ARG A 286 10.40 12.83 -9.36
N LEU A 287 10.32 13.56 -8.25
CA LEU A 287 9.28 13.39 -7.24
C LEU A 287 8.34 14.61 -7.29
N GLY A 288 7.11 14.39 -7.75
CA GLY A 288 6.23 15.47 -8.16
C GLY A 288 6.90 16.34 -9.22
N LYS A 289 7.19 17.60 -8.89
CA LYS A 289 7.81 18.57 -9.81
C LYS A 289 9.33 18.66 -9.68
N LYS A 290 9.92 18.05 -8.66
CA LYS A 290 11.33 18.23 -8.31
C LYS A 290 12.18 17.18 -8.99
N LEU A 291 13.32 17.60 -9.55
CA LEU A 291 14.30 16.69 -10.14
C LEU A 291 15.13 16.03 -9.04
N VAL A 292 15.26 14.71 -9.11
CA VAL A 292 16.08 13.90 -8.22
C VAL A 292 17.41 13.62 -8.91
N ILE A 293 18.49 14.15 -8.35
CA ILE A 293 19.83 14.05 -8.93
C ILE A 293 20.50 12.78 -8.37
N LYS A 294 20.89 11.86 -9.26
CA LYS A 294 21.76 10.72 -8.92
C LYS A 294 23.19 11.22 -8.67
N SER A 295 23.88 10.67 -7.67
CA SER A 295 25.25 11.06 -7.32
C SER A 295 26.32 10.48 -8.25
#